data_AF-A0A7N0UNL6-F1
#
_entry.id   AF-A0A7N0UNL6-F1
#
_cell.length_a   1.000
_cell.length_b   1.000
_cell.length_c   1.000
_cell.angle_alpha   90.00
_cell.angle_beta   90.00
_cell.angle_gamma   90.00
#
_symmetry.space_group_name_H-M   'P 1'
#
loop_
_entity.id
_entity.type
_entity.pdbx_description
1 polymer ?
#
loop_
_entity_poly.entity_id
_entity_poly.type
_entity_poly.pdbx_seq_one_letter_code
_entity_poly.pdbx_strand_id
1 'polypeptide(L)'
;MPPRTIPPKFVKLIWGELSFVATQVSPSGDSWSAKVCHSKGHVYLKCGWQEFRKDNLLKGNEMLVFTYNGKMRFHVQIFYASGVERMQVVVSKPDDKKDSTVQKKKYDEKNDSKTPKRQRGGPRKHPISPPNSGMCLDSL
;
A
#
# COMPACT_ATOMS: atom_id res chain seq x y z
N MET A 1 -16.39 -1.25 -5.08
CA MET A 1 -16.14 -0.48 -3.82
C MET A 1 -17.00 0.78 -3.83
N PRO A 2 -17.76 1.09 -2.75
CA PRO A 2 -18.58 2.29 -2.70
C PRO A 2 -17.71 3.57 -2.68
N PRO A 3 -18.23 4.70 -3.19
CA PRO A 3 -17.54 5.99 -3.13
C PRO A 3 -17.43 6.49 -1.68
N ARG A 4 -16.54 7.45 -1.42
CA ARG A 4 -16.42 8.06 -0.09
C ARG A 4 -17.29 9.29 0.01
N THR A 5 -18.31 9.26 0.86
CA THR A 5 -19.12 10.44 1.18
C THR A 5 -18.33 11.38 2.08
N ILE A 6 -18.34 12.67 1.77
CA ILE A 6 -17.81 13.72 2.65
C ILE A 6 -18.90 14.06 3.68
N PRO A 7 -18.60 14.10 4.99
CA PRO A 7 -19.59 14.43 6.01
C PRO A 7 -20.33 15.74 5.69
N PRO A 8 -21.68 15.77 5.68
CA PRO A 8 -22.43 16.97 5.27
C PRO A 8 -22.11 18.22 6.10
N LYS A 9 -21.84 18.05 7.40
CA LYS A 9 -21.39 19.16 8.27
C LYS A 9 -20.04 19.72 7.82
N PHE A 10 -19.12 18.86 7.38
CA PHE A 10 -17.82 19.28 6.87
C PHE A 10 -17.94 19.97 5.51
N VAL A 11 -18.79 19.46 4.62
CA VAL A 11 -19.09 20.10 3.31
C VAL A 11 -19.54 21.55 3.47
N LYS A 12 -20.34 21.86 4.50
CA LYS A 12 -20.77 23.24 4.79
C LYS A 12 -19.61 24.17 5.14
N LEU A 13 -18.54 23.66 5.76
CA LEU A 13 -17.36 24.45 6.13
C LEU A 13 -16.50 24.79 4.92
N ILE A 14 -16.42 23.88 3.95
CA ILE A 14 -15.57 24.02 2.76
C ILE A 14 -16.33 24.38 1.49
N TRP A 15 -17.60 24.78 1.61
CA TRP A 15 -18.50 24.96 0.46
C TRP A 15 -17.96 25.92 -0.60
N GLY A 16 -17.40 27.06 -0.17
CA GLY A 16 -16.81 28.06 -1.06
C GLY A 16 -15.50 27.63 -1.73
N GLU A 17 -14.88 26.55 -1.27
CA GLU A 17 -13.64 26.01 -1.80
C GLU A 17 -13.84 24.70 -2.57
N LEU A 18 -15.08 24.23 -2.74
CA LEU A 18 -15.36 23.01 -3.48
C LEU A 18 -14.88 23.15 -4.92
N SER A 19 -14.24 22.10 -5.42
CA SER A 19 -13.81 21.97 -6.81
C SER A 19 -14.22 20.60 -7.34
N PHE A 20 -14.14 20.41 -8.66
CA PHE A 20 -14.46 19.13 -9.30
C PHE A 20 -13.48 18.00 -8.97
N VAL A 21 -12.32 18.31 -8.37
CA VAL A 21 -11.24 17.35 -8.10
C VAL A 21 -10.68 17.58 -6.71
N ALA A 22 -10.61 16.52 -5.91
CA ALA A 22 -9.91 16.52 -4.63
C ALA A 22 -8.62 15.73 -4.72
N THR A 23 -7.57 16.22 -4.07
CA THR A 23 -6.29 15.50 -3.95
C THR A 23 -6.20 14.85 -2.57
N GLN A 24 -5.88 13.57 -2.54
CA GLN A 24 -5.64 12.80 -1.33
C GLN A 24 -4.15 12.50 -1.26
N VAL A 25 -3.49 12.84 -0.14
CA VAL A 25 -2.08 12.57 0.10
C VAL A 25 -1.96 11.46 1.14
N SER A 26 -1.31 10.35 0.81
CA SER A 26 -1.11 9.23 1.75
C SER A 26 -0.08 9.58 2.83
N PRO A 27 0.07 8.72 3.86
CA PRO A 27 1.17 8.85 4.81
C PRO A 27 2.56 8.72 4.17
N SER A 28 2.69 8.09 2.98
CA SER A 28 3.95 8.05 2.21
C SER A 28 4.26 9.33 1.45
N GLY A 29 3.30 10.27 1.36
CA GLY A 29 3.44 11.50 0.57
C GLY A 29 2.99 11.36 -0.88
N ASP A 30 2.66 10.16 -1.35
CA ASP A 30 2.05 9.93 -2.66
C ASP A 30 0.67 10.59 -2.75
N SER A 31 0.21 10.90 -3.96
CA SER A 31 -1.05 11.64 -4.15
C SER A 31 -1.97 11.06 -5.21
N TRP A 32 -3.27 11.07 -4.93
CA TRP A 32 -4.34 10.59 -5.83
C TRP A 32 -5.41 11.66 -6.02
N SER A 33 -5.78 11.90 -7.28
CA SER A 33 -6.86 12.82 -7.65
C SER A 33 -8.18 12.07 -7.76
N ALA A 34 -9.17 12.45 -6.96
CA ALA A 34 -10.53 11.92 -7.01
C ALA A 34 -11.50 12.95 -7.58
N LYS A 35 -12.44 12.50 -8.40
CA LYS A 35 -13.57 13.33 -8.85
C LYS A 35 -14.50 13.61 -7.68
N VAL A 36 -14.89 14.86 -7.54
CA VAL A 36 -15.89 15.32 -6.57
C VAL A 36 -17.25 15.32 -7.26
N CYS A 37 -18.18 14.52 -6.76
CA CYS A 37 -19.50 14.38 -7.37
C CYS A 37 -20.60 14.74 -6.39
N HIS A 38 -21.65 15.39 -6.89
CA HIS A 38 -22.84 15.74 -6.13
C HIS A 38 -23.99 14.83 -6.56
N SER A 39 -24.67 14.19 -5.60
CA SER A 39 -25.86 13.40 -5.89
C SER A 39 -26.76 13.32 -4.67
N LYS A 40 -28.07 13.52 -4.85
CA LYS A 40 -29.08 13.44 -3.77
C LYS A 40 -28.72 14.24 -2.50
N GLY A 41 -28.16 15.44 -2.67
CA GLY A 41 -27.76 16.31 -1.54
C GLY A 41 -26.46 15.91 -0.83
N HIS A 42 -25.71 14.94 -1.36
CA HIS A 42 -24.43 14.49 -0.81
C HIS A 42 -23.28 14.76 -1.76
N VAL A 43 -22.08 14.93 -1.18
CA VAL A 43 -20.82 15.10 -1.90
C VAL A 43 -19.96 13.86 -1.72
N TYR A 44 -19.38 13.38 -2.81
CA TYR A 44 -18.62 12.13 -2.85
C TYR A 44 -17.26 12.29 -3.52
N LEU A 45 -16.26 11.56 -3.05
CA LEU A 45 -15.03 11.27 -3.77
C LEU A 45 -15.22 9.97 -4.59
N LYS A 46 -15.08 10.08 -5.92
CA LYS A 46 -15.21 9.02 -6.93
C LYS A 46 -13.98 8.93 -7.82
N CYS A 47 -13.84 7.85 -8.60
CA CYS A 47 -12.83 7.61 -9.66
C CYS A 47 -11.34 7.75 -9.31
N GLY A 48 -10.97 8.32 -8.17
CA GLY A 48 -9.62 8.31 -7.60
C GLY A 48 -9.58 7.80 -6.16
N TRP A 49 -10.76 7.63 -5.55
CA TRP A 49 -10.91 7.03 -4.23
C TRP A 49 -10.65 5.52 -4.26
N GLN A 50 -11.01 4.84 -5.35
CA GLN A 50 -10.87 3.39 -5.45
C GLN A 50 -9.39 3.01 -5.61
N GLU A 51 -8.67 3.80 -6.39
CA GLU A 51 -7.24 3.76 -6.65
C GLU A 51 -6.48 4.02 -5.35
N PHE A 52 -6.79 5.13 -4.65
CA PHE A 52 -6.25 5.42 -3.33
C PHE A 52 -6.40 4.23 -2.36
N ARG A 53 -7.59 3.62 -2.30
CA ARG A 53 -7.82 2.43 -1.45
C ARG A 53 -7.01 1.22 -1.87
N LYS A 54 -6.93 0.95 -3.17
CA LYS A 54 -6.23 -0.20 -3.71
C LYS A 54 -4.73 -0.08 -3.45
N ASP A 55 -4.15 1.06 -3.77
CA ASP A 55 -2.70 1.28 -3.70
C ASP A 55 -2.21 1.38 -2.25
N ASN A 56 -3.04 1.89 -1.34
CA ASN A 56 -2.74 1.92 0.10
C ASN A 56 -3.15 0.64 0.84
N LEU A 57 -3.65 -0.38 0.12
CA LEU A 57 -4.09 -1.67 0.68
C LEU A 57 -5.08 -1.52 1.85
N LEU A 58 -6.06 -0.64 1.68
CA LEU A 58 -7.02 -0.29 2.73
C LEU A 58 -8.01 -1.43 3.01
N LYS A 59 -8.03 -1.89 4.26
CA LYS A 59 -8.98 -2.90 4.77
C LYS A 59 -10.27 -2.26 5.27
N GLY A 60 -11.32 -3.06 5.43
CA GLY A 60 -12.66 -2.57 5.79
C GLY A 60 -12.78 -2.00 7.21
N ASN A 61 -11.90 -2.42 8.12
CA ASN A 61 -11.91 -2.08 9.55
C ASN A 61 -10.82 -1.05 9.94
N GLU A 62 -10.11 -0.47 8.97
CA GLU A 62 -9.13 0.58 9.22
C GLU A 62 -9.80 1.94 9.37
N MET A 63 -9.22 2.79 10.21
CA MET A 63 -9.69 4.15 10.42
C MET A 63 -8.84 5.11 9.59
N LEU A 64 -9.49 6.15 9.06
CA LEU A 64 -8.83 7.18 8.26
C LEU A 64 -9.15 8.55 8.84
N VAL A 65 -8.12 9.36 9.04
CA VAL A 65 -8.26 10.77 9.41
C VAL A 65 -7.89 11.61 8.19
N PHE A 66 -8.80 12.50 7.79
CA PHE A 66 -8.60 13.41 6.66
C PHE A 66 -8.37 14.82 7.22
N THR A 67 -7.18 15.36 7.02
CA THR A 67 -6.83 16.73 7.37
C THR A 67 -6.92 17.60 6.13
N TYR A 68 -7.77 18.62 6.16
CA TYR A 68 -7.98 19.52 5.04
C TYR A 68 -7.01 20.71 5.09
N ASN A 69 -6.24 20.88 4.02
CA ASN A 69 -5.21 21.91 3.92
C ASN A 69 -5.60 23.02 2.92
N GLY A 70 -6.89 23.22 2.68
CA GLY A 70 -7.41 24.13 1.65
C GLY A 70 -7.35 23.53 0.24
N LYS A 71 -7.98 24.22 -0.72
CA LYS A 71 -7.90 23.88 -2.17
C LYS A 71 -8.25 22.42 -2.49
N MET A 72 -9.17 21.82 -1.75
CA MET A 72 -9.57 20.42 -1.92
C MET A 72 -8.43 19.40 -1.76
N ARG A 73 -7.40 19.76 -0.99
CA ARG A 73 -6.28 18.86 -0.65
C ARG A 73 -6.46 18.28 0.76
N PHE A 74 -6.40 16.96 0.85
CA PHE A 74 -6.53 16.21 2.09
C PHE A 74 -5.28 15.39 2.36
N HIS A 75 -4.63 15.61 3.50
CA HIS A 75 -3.68 14.63 4.03
C HIS A 75 -4.45 13.52 4.74
N VAL A 76 -4.11 12.28 4.43
CA VAL A 76 -4.78 11.11 4.97
C VAL A 76 -3.83 10.35 5.88
N GLN A 77 -4.20 10.25 7.15
CA GLN A 77 -3.57 9.31 8.08
C GLN A 77 -4.40 8.03 8.09
N ILE A 78 -3.73 6.89 8.14
CA ILE A 78 -4.36 5.57 8.12
C ILE A 78 -3.99 4.86 9.41
N PHE A 79 -4.99 4.32 10.11
CA PHE A 79 -4.81 3.58 11.35
C PHE A 79 -5.33 2.16 11.16
N TYR A 80 -4.58 1.19 11.69
CA TYR A 80 -5.07 -0.17 11.84
C TYR A 80 -6.34 -0.19 12.69
N ALA A 81 -7.08 -1.30 12.64
CA ALA A 81 -8.26 -1.48 13.51
C ALA A 81 -7.92 -1.40 15.02
N SER A 82 -6.67 -1.64 15.39
CA SER A 82 -6.15 -1.45 16.76
C SER A 82 -6.01 0.02 17.19
N GLY A 83 -6.20 0.97 16.27
CA GLY A 83 -5.94 2.39 16.52
C GLY A 83 -4.48 2.80 16.40
N VAL A 84 -3.58 1.89 16.02
CA VAL A 84 -2.18 2.21 15.75
C VAL A 84 -2.04 2.81 14.36
N GLU A 85 -1.37 3.96 14.25
CA GLU A 85 -1.11 4.62 12.96
C GLU A 85 -0.17 3.77 12.09
N ARG A 86 -0.50 3.70 10.79
CA ARG A 86 0.37 3.11 9.76
C ARG A 86 1.48 4.11 9.43
N MET A 87 2.60 4.01 10.13
CA MET A 87 3.82 4.70 9.73
C MET A 87 4.39 4.02 8.48
N GLN A 88 4.54 4.77 7.40
CA GLN A 88 5.22 4.29 6.21
C GLN A 88 6.72 4.39 6.44
N VAL A 89 7.42 3.26 6.31
CA VAL A 89 8.89 3.25 6.25
C VAL A 89 9.27 3.80 4.90
N VAL A 90 9.79 5.02 4.85
CA VAL A 90 10.43 5.55 3.65
C VAL A 90 11.74 4.76 3.51
N VAL A 91 11.69 3.65 2.76
CA VAL A 91 12.91 2.97 2.36
C VAL A 91 13.53 3.88 1.29
N SER A 92 14.40 4.78 1.72
CA SER A 92 15.30 5.48 0.82
C SER A 92 16.01 4.41 0.02
N LYS A 93 15.87 4.45 -1.31
CA LYS A 93 16.74 3.65 -2.19
C LYS A 93 18.18 4.01 -1.82
N PRO A 94 19.05 3.05 -1.49
CA PRO A 94 20.46 3.36 -1.34
C PRO A 94 20.96 3.88 -2.70
N ASP A 95 21.43 5.12 -2.71
CA ASP A 95 22.25 5.62 -3.80
C ASP A 95 23.42 4.64 -3.98
N ASP A 96 23.68 4.22 -5.22
CA ASP A 96 24.83 3.41 -5.59
C ASP A 96 26.14 4.16 -5.27
N LYS A 97 26.58 4.06 -4.01
CA LYS A 97 27.96 4.33 -3.61
C LYS A 97 28.44 3.18 -2.74
N LYS A 98 29.24 2.32 -3.38
CA LYS A 98 30.15 1.40 -2.71
C LYS A 98 30.98 2.17 -1.68
N ASP A 99 30.80 1.87 -0.40
CA ASP A 99 31.92 1.40 0.42
C ASP A 99 31.41 0.63 1.65
N SER A 100 32.22 -0.34 2.02
CA SER A 100 32.02 -1.42 2.94
C SER A 100 32.11 -0.93 4.38
N THR A 101 31.29 -1.45 5.30
CA THR A 101 31.72 -1.92 6.64
C THR A 101 30.54 -2.65 7.30
N VAL A 102 30.61 -3.98 7.32
CA VAL A 102 29.68 -4.86 8.02
C VAL A 102 30.04 -4.88 9.51
N GLN A 103 29.20 -4.30 10.36
CA GLN A 103 29.22 -4.60 11.80
C GLN A 103 28.23 -5.72 12.12
N LYS A 104 28.78 -6.93 12.26
CA LYS A 104 28.05 -8.15 12.61
C LYS A 104 27.81 -8.17 14.12
N LYS A 105 26.56 -7.93 14.57
CA LYS A 105 26.18 -8.24 15.96
C LYS A 105 25.82 -9.72 16.06
N LYS A 106 26.52 -10.38 16.99
CA LYS A 106 26.55 -11.80 17.30
C LYS A 106 25.38 -12.13 18.25
N TYR A 107 24.55 -13.10 17.90
CA TYR A 107 23.66 -13.78 18.85
C TYR A 107 24.13 -15.24 18.94
N ASP A 108 24.51 -15.65 20.15
CA ASP A 108 25.01 -16.99 20.47
C ASP A 108 23.83 -17.91 20.82
N GLU A 109 23.70 -19.04 20.14
CA GLU A 109 22.89 -20.17 20.61
C GLU A 109 23.71 -21.45 20.52
N LYS A 110 24.07 -21.99 21.68
CA LYS A 110 24.71 -23.30 21.84
C LYS A 110 23.62 -24.37 21.80
N ASN A 111 23.83 -25.43 21.02
CA ASN A 111 23.66 -26.79 21.52
C ASN A 111 24.42 -27.82 20.66
N ASP A 112 25.07 -28.72 21.38
CA ASP A 112 26.06 -29.72 20.97
C ASP A 112 25.36 -31.03 20.56
N SER A 113 25.80 -31.67 19.46
CA SER A 113 26.35 -33.04 19.46
C SER A 113 26.24 -33.81 18.13
N LYS A 114 27.44 -34.05 17.56
CA LYS A 114 28.00 -35.29 16.98
C LYS A 114 27.43 -35.95 15.68
N THR A 115 28.27 -35.80 14.64
CA THR A 115 28.64 -36.59 13.42
C THR A 115 28.46 -38.12 13.40
N PRO A 116 28.45 -38.86 12.23
CA PRO A 116 29.50 -38.81 11.18
C PRO A 116 29.16 -39.04 9.68
N LYS A 117 30.22 -38.85 8.86
CA LYS A 117 30.39 -38.85 7.38
C LYS A 117 30.05 -40.15 6.62
N ARG A 118 29.68 -40.00 5.32
CA ARG A 118 30.14 -40.70 4.06
C ARG A 118 29.06 -40.51 2.95
N GLN A 119 29.23 -40.57 1.63
CA GLN A 119 30.34 -40.70 0.65
C GLN A 119 29.81 -40.25 -0.75
N ARG A 120 30.72 -40.06 -1.71
CA ARG A 120 30.51 -39.55 -3.09
C ARG A 120 29.84 -40.57 -4.04
N GLY A 121 29.06 -40.06 -5.02
CA GLY A 121 28.69 -40.68 -6.31
C GLY A 121 27.74 -39.74 -7.06
N GLY A 122 28.03 -39.18 -8.25
CA GLY A 122 28.08 -39.80 -9.58
C GLY A 122 26.83 -39.37 -10.40
N PRO A 123 26.92 -38.83 -11.64
CA PRO A 123 25.82 -38.05 -12.26
C PRO A 123 24.88 -38.88 -13.16
N ARG A 124 23.64 -38.38 -13.42
CA ARG A 124 22.70 -38.54 -14.58
C ARG A 124 21.23 -38.49 -14.09
N LYS A 125 20.15 -38.06 -14.79
CA LYS A 125 19.73 -37.69 -16.18
C LYS A 125 18.38 -36.94 -16.09
N HIS A 126 18.07 -36.01 -17.01
CA HIS A 126 16.76 -35.29 -17.16
C HIS A 126 15.57 -36.22 -17.55
N PRO A 127 14.28 -35.78 -17.54
CA PRO A 127 13.72 -34.78 -18.49
C PRO A 127 12.91 -33.61 -17.86
N ILE A 128 12.86 -32.53 -18.64
CA ILE A 128 12.15 -31.27 -18.43
C ILE A 128 10.65 -31.44 -18.74
N SER A 129 9.76 -30.88 -17.91
CA SER A 129 8.31 -30.78 -18.17
C SER A 129 7.99 -29.53 -19.01
N PRO A 130 7.13 -29.60 -20.04
CA PRO A 130 6.70 -28.43 -20.79
C PRO A 130 5.58 -27.64 -20.06
N PRO A 131 5.47 -26.31 -20.27
CA PRO A 131 4.37 -25.49 -19.76
C PRO A 131 3.12 -25.66 -20.64
N ASN A 132 1.98 -25.95 -20.03
CA ASN A 132 0.69 -26.00 -20.72
C ASN A 132 0.15 -24.57 -20.97
N SER A 133 -0.28 -24.34 -22.20
CA SER A 133 -0.98 -23.15 -22.66
C SER A 133 -2.45 -23.20 -22.24
N GLY A 134 -3.01 -22.04 -21.89
CA GLY A 134 -4.44 -21.88 -21.60
C GLY A 134 -4.84 -20.43 -21.83
N MET A 135 -5.46 -20.18 -22.97
CA MET A 135 -5.98 -18.88 -23.41
C MET A 135 -7.21 -18.51 -22.55
N CYS A 136 -7.32 -17.27 -22.11
CA CYS A 136 -8.57 -16.71 -21.60
C CYS A 136 -9.08 -15.67 -22.60
N LEU A 137 -10.23 -15.97 -23.21
CA LEU A 137 -10.99 -15.09 -24.09
C LEU A 137 -11.72 -14.02 -23.28
N ASP A 138 -11.79 -12.83 -23.87
CA ASP A 138 -12.59 -11.68 -23.45
C ASP A 138 -14.11 -11.88 -23.68
N SER A 139 -14.89 -11.06 -22.97
CA SER A 139 -16.32 -10.66 -23.19
C SER A 139 -17.40 -11.44 -22.42
N LEU A 140 -17.98 -10.83 -21.38
CA LEU A 140 -19.13 -9.89 -21.45
C LEU A 140 -19.32 -9.16 -20.12
#